data_AF-A0A0S4LND9-F1
#
_entry.id   AF-A0A0S4LND9-F1
#
_cell.length_a   1.000
_cell.length_b   1.000
_cell.length_c   1.000
_cell.angle_alpha   90.00
_cell.angle_beta   90.00
_cell.angle_gamma   90.00
#
_symmetry.space_group_name_H-M   'P 1'
#
loop_
_entity.id
_entity.type
_entity.pdbx_description
1 polymer ?
#
loop_
_entity_poly.entity_id
_entity_poly.type
_entity_poly.pdbx_seq_one_letter_code
_entity_poly.pdbx_strand_id
1 'polypeptide(L)'
;MIAHAVLIAENGYGTINSLSCLLFDHIGNIAISTCASAEELPPKFESLSYDTVVLNPLFLPAYRSIQKKKNQLLAPLLLTVCQRDLSVAHAALEGDVFDLIAKPFMPHEVTQTVRLALWQNQWLRLLASKQRAVAQFRQHMEAFPHGKAEGEFARDLDAFDRAFQAMQSDMRLLVSNENERDLFDIAVLVEQRARQQALDRLLRLNLYKDSLTQEAS
;
A
#
# COMPACT_ATOMS: atom_id res chain seq x y z
N MET A 1 -11.09 10.15 14.81
CA MET A 1 -10.05 9.46 14.01
C MET A 1 -10.65 9.14 12.66
N ILE A 2 -9.93 9.39 11.57
CA ILE A 2 -10.37 8.99 10.22
C ILE A 2 -10.02 7.50 10.07
N ALA A 3 -11.01 6.68 9.71
CA ALA A 3 -10.77 5.26 9.51
C ALA A 3 -10.04 5.01 8.18
N HIS A 4 -9.08 4.09 8.16
CA HIS A 4 -8.37 3.70 6.94
C HIS A 4 -9.26 2.83 6.05
N ALA A 5 -9.43 3.21 4.78
CA ALA A 5 -10.30 2.48 3.86
C ALA A 5 -9.53 1.33 3.17
N VAL A 6 -9.93 0.09 3.40
CA VAL A 6 -9.31 -1.11 2.81
C VAL A 6 -10.31 -1.81 1.90
N LEU A 7 -9.93 -2.10 0.65
CA LEU A 7 -10.72 -2.97 -0.23
C LEU A 7 -10.15 -4.38 -0.19
N ILE A 8 -10.98 -5.38 0.11
CA ILE A 8 -10.65 -6.80 -0.03
C ILE A 8 -11.43 -7.35 -1.22
N ALA A 9 -10.73 -7.61 -2.32
CA ALA A 9 -11.29 -8.24 -3.50
C ALA A 9 -10.81 -9.68 -3.60
N GLU A 10 -11.65 -10.62 -3.20
CA GLU A 10 -11.30 -12.03 -3.09
C GLU A 10 -12.44 -12.93 -3.58
N ASN A 11 -12.13 -14.05 -4.22
CA ASN A 11 -13.16 -14.89 -4.85
C ASN A 11 -13.82 -15.90 -3.89
N GLY A 12 -13.33 -15.99 -2.65
CA GLY A 12 -13.83 -16.92 -1.64
C GLY A 12 -14.39 -16.19 -0.43
N TYR A 13 -15.70 -16.35 -0.15
CA TYR A 13 -16.36 -15.73 1.01
C TYR A 13 -15.69 -16.07 2.35
N GLY A 14 -15.23 -17.32 2.53
CA GLY A 14 -14.50 -17.70 3.74
C GLY A 14 -13.16 -16.95 3.90
N THR A 15 -12.48 -16.67 2.79
CA THR A 15 -11.25 -15.86 2.77
C THR A 15 -11.55 -14.40 3.08
N ILE A 16 -12.58 -13.82 2.44
CA ILE A 16 -13.03 -12.44 2.71
C ILE A 16 -13.34 -12.28 4.20
N ASN A 17 -14.14 -13.18 4.78
CA ASN A 17 -14.53 -13.09 6.19
C ASN A 17 -13.31 -13.24 7.10
N SER A 18 -12.45 -14.22 6.85
CA SER A 18 -11.24 -14.45 7.64
C SER A 18 -10.31 -13.24 7.66
N LEU A 19 -10.04 -12.65 6.49
CA LEU A 19 -9.23 -11.41 6.41
C LEU A 19 -9.92 -10.25 7.08
N SER A 20 -11.23 -10.09 6.88
CA SER A 20 -11.97 -8.96 7.44
C SER A 20 -11.94 -8.97 8.97
N CYS A 21 -12.20 -10.14 9.58
CA CYS A 21 -12.11 -10.30 11.04
C CYS A 21 -10.68 -10.04 11.54
N LEU A 22 -9.68 -10.66 10.90
CA LEU A 22 -8.27 -10.50 11.28
C LEU A 22 -7.85 -9.02 11.26
N LEU A 23 -8.17 -8.29 10.19
CA LEU A 23 -7.80 -6.88 10.10
C LEU A 23 -8.56 -6.02 11.13
N PHE A 24 -9.84 -6.31 11.36
CA PHE A 24 -10.66 -5.59 12.33
C PHE A 24 -10.10 -5.76 13.75
N ASP A 25 -9.74 -6.98 14.12
CA ASP A 25 -9.24 -7.33 15.45
C ASP A 25 -7.84 -6.76 15.74
N HIS A 26 -6.99 -6.63 14.70
CA HIS A 26 -5.57 -6.33 14.90
C HIS A 26 -5.12 -4.93 14.46
N ILE A 27 -5.80 -4.26 13.52
CA ILE A 27 -5.33 -2.96 13.00
C ILE A 27 -6.05 -1.78 13.67
N GLY A 28 -7.33 -1.94 14.02
CA GLY A 28 -8.14 -0.87 14.61
C GLY A 28 -8.37 0.31 13.65
N ASN A 29 -9.51 1.01 13.77
CA ASN A 29 -9.87 2.16 12.92
C ASN A 29 -9.74 1.90 11.41
N ILE A 30 -10.23 0.76 10.93
CA ILE A 30 -10.30 0.45 9.49
C ILE A 30 -11.75 0.36 9.04
N ALA A 31 -12.02 0.82 7.82
CA ALA A 31 -13.27 0.62 7.11
C ALA A 31 -13.02 -0.37 5.97
N ILE A 32 -13.65 -1.54 6.03
CA ILE A 32 -13.44 -2.60 5.05
C ILE A 32 -14.58 -2.59 4.03
N SER A 33 -14.24 -2.45 2.76
CA SER A 33 -15.10 -2.82 1.63
C SER A 33 -14.68 -4.18 1.12
N THR A 34 -15.66 -4.97 0.68
CA THR A 34 -15.40 -6.28 0.08
C THR A 34 -15.92 -6.34 -1.35
N CYS A 35 -15.34 -7.24 -2.13
CA CYS A 35 -15.67 -7.50 -3.52
C CYS A 35 -15.43 -8.98 -3.80
N ALA A 36 -16.43 -9.67 -4.34
CA ALA A 36 -16.36 -11.12 -4.60
C ALA A 36 -16.19 -11.47 -6.09
N SER A 37 -16.31 -10.49 -6.98
CA SER A 37 -16.30 -10.67 -8.44
C SER A 37 -15.56 -9.53 -9.15
N ALA A 38 -15.08 -9.77 -10.37
CA ALA A 38 -14.33 -8.74 -11.10
C ALA A 38 -15.23 -7.58 -11.53
N GLU A 39 -16.51 -7.85 -11.76
CA GLU A 39 -17.55 -6.92 -12.18
C GLU A 39 -17.92 -5.91 -11.09
N GLU A 40 -17.74 -6.28 -9.82
CA GLU A 40 -17.94 -5.41 -8.66
C GLU A 40 -16.80 -4.40 -8.45
N LEU A 41 -15.61 -4.62 -9.03
CA LEU A 41 -14.46 -3.74 -8.81
C LEU A 41 -14.66 -2.31 -9.34
N PRO A 42 -15.05 -2.07 -10.61
CA PRO A 42 -15.20 -0.72 -11.14
C PRO A 42 -16.09 0.21 -10.29
N PRO A 43 -17.34 -0.17 -9.92
CA PRO A 43 -18.20 0.72 -9.14
C PRO A 43 -17.65 1.03 -7.74
N LYS A 44 -16.85 0.13 -7.14
CA LYS A 44 -16.19 0.37 -5.84
C LYS A 44 -15.15 1.48 -5.92
N PHE A 45 -14.40 1.58 -7.02
CA PHE A 45 -13.41 2.63 -7.23
C PHE A 45 -14.01 3.95 -7.73
N GLU A 46 -15.25 3.95 -8.23
CA GLU A 46 -15.98 5.17 -8.59
C GLU A 46 -16.54 5.90 -7.36
N SER A 47 -16.98 5.14 -6.37
CA SER A 47 -17.62 5.67 -5.16
C SER A 47 -16.63 6.02 -4.05
N LEU A 48 -15.50 5.30 -3.94
CA LEU A 48 -14.58 5.42 -2.82
C LEU A 48 -13.12 5.42 -3.27
N SER A 49 -12.30 6.15 -2.52
CA SER A 49 -10.84 6.04 -2.56
C SER A 49 -10.37 5.13 -1.43
N TYR A 50 -9.54 4.15 -1.77
CA TYR A 50 -8.98 3.21 -0.81
C TYR A 50 -7.55 3.61 -0.44
N ASP A 51 -7.15 3.27 0.78
CA ASP A 51 -5.80 3.45 1.28
C ASP A 51 -4.90 2.26 0.91
N THR A 52 -5.47 1.06 0.79
CA THR A 52 -4.82 -0.12 0.25
C THR A 52 -5.85 -1.10 -0.31
N VAL A 53 -5.40 -1.97 -1.21
CA VAL A 53 -6.23 -2.97 -1.88
C VAL A 53 -5.60 -4.33 -1.67
N VAL A 54 -6.34 -5.26 -1.07
CA VAL A 54 -5.99 -6.67 -0.96
C VAL A 54 -6.73 -7.41 -2.07
N LEU A 55 -6.00 -8.07 -2.96
CA LEU A 55 -6.52 -8.57 -4.23
C LEU A 55 -6.15 -10.03 -4.48
N ASN A 56 -7.13 -10.81 -4.91
CA ASN A 56 -6.89 -12.10 -5.54
C ASN A 56 -6.22 -11.92 -6.91
N PRO A 57 -5.20 -12.72 -7.27
CA PRO A 57 -4.54 -12.68 -8.57
C PRO A 57 -5.51 -12.75 -9.77
N LEU A 58 -6.64 -13.45 -9.65
CA LEU A 58 -7.67 -13.54 -10.68
C LEU A 58 -8.26 -12.18 -11.07
N PHE A 59 -8.26 -11.22 -10.16
CA PHE A 59 -8.82 -9.89 -10.38
C PHE A 59 -7.79 -8.86 -10.86
N LEU A 60 -6.51 -9.25 -10.96
CA LEU A 60 -5.42 -8.36 -11.37
C LEU A 60 -5.64 -7.71 -12.75
N PRO A 61 -6.15 -8.42 -13.79
CA PRO A 61 -6.44 -7.79 -15.08
C PRO A 61 -7.51 -6.70 -15.00
N ALA A 62 -8.56 -6.93 -14.21
CA ALA A 62 -9.63 -5.96 -14.01
C ALA A 62 -9.10 -4.72 -13.25
N TYR A 63 -8.33 -4.93 -12.19
CA TYR A 63 -7.69 -3.86 -11.42
C TYR A 63 -6.79 -2.97 -12.30
N ARG A 64 -5.90 -3.58 -13.09
CA ARG A 64 -5.01 -2.83 -14.01
C ARG A 64 -5.76 -2.04 -15.07
N SER A 65 -6.91 -2.55 -15.52
CA SER A 65 -7.78 -1.82 -16.45
C SER A 65 -8.39 -0.56 -15.82
N ILE A 66 -8.69 -0.60 -14.51
CA ILE A 66 -9.15 0.56 -13.75
C ILE A 66 -8.01 1.56 -13.55
N GLN A 67 -6.82 1.07 -13.18
CA GLN A 67 -5.64 1.91 -12.95
C GLN A 67 -5.23 2.70 -14.20
N LYS A 68 -5.28 2.10 -15.39
CA LYS A 68 -5.01 2.82 -16.66
C LYS A 68 -5.99 3.96 -16.95
N LYS A 69 -7.24 3.83 -16.49
CA LYS A 69 -8.27 4.88 -16.66
C LYS A 69 -8.17 5.97 -15.60
N LYS A 70 -7.74 5.60 -14.39
CA LYS A 70 -7.59 6.49 -13.24
C LYS A 70 -6.10 6.62 -12.94
N ASN A 71 -5.43 7.57 -13.58
CA ASN A 71 -4.01 7.95 -13.41
C ASN A 71 -3.57 8.29 -11.96
N GLN A 72 -4.33 7.91 -10.93
CA GLN A 72 -4.22 8.36 -9.54
C GLN A 72 -4.44 7.24 -8.50
N LEU A 73 -4.50 5.96 -8.88
CA LEU A 73 -4.50 4.90 -7.87
C LEU A 73 -3.09 4.78 -7.26
N LEU A 74 -2.84 5.58 -6.22
CA LEU A 74 -1.63 5.55 -5.40
C LEU A 74 -1.72 4.53 -4.26
N ALA A 75 -2.84 3.81 -4.14
CA ALA A 75 -3.06 2.82 -3.10
C ALA A 75 -2.15 1.60 -3.33
N PRO A 76 -1.29 1.23 -2.37
CA PRO A 76 -0.47 0.03 -2.49
C PRO A 76 -1.33 -1.22 -2.66
N LEU A 77 -0.99 -2.01 -3.67
CA LEU A 77 -1.67 -3.25 -4.02
C LEU A 77 -1.01 -4.43 -3.31
N LEU A 78 -1.81 -5.18 -2.56
CA LEU A 78 -1.42 -6.41 -1.87
C LEU A 78 -2.05 -7.61 -2.56
N LEU A 79 -1.27 -8.63 -2.91
CA LEU A 79 -1.82 -9.87 -3.46
C LEU A 79 -1.99 -10.95 -2.42
N THR A 80 -3.17 -11.56 -2.36
CA THR A 80 -3.37 -12.81 -1.63
C THR A 80 -2.90 -13.99 -2.46
N VAL A 81 -1.98 -14.79 -1.95
CA VAL A 81 -1.35 -15.86 -2.73
C VAL A 81 -1.46 -17.20 -2.05
N CYS A 82 -1.69 -18.25 -2.83
CA CYS A 82 -1.44 -19.63 -2.40
C CYS A 82 -0.46 -20.32 -3.35
N GLN A 83 -0.10 -21.58 -3.06
CA GLN A 83 0.92 -22.32 -3.80
C GLN A 83 0.66 -22.43 -5.32
N ARG A 84 -0.60 -22.35 -5.78
CA ARG A 84 -0.91 -22.40 -7.23
C ARG A 84 -0.67 -21.07 -7.94
N ASP A 85 -0.54 -19.98 -7.19
CA ASP A 85 -0.46 -18.62 -7.74
C ASP A 85 0.99 -18.12 -7.89
N LEU A 86 1.99 -18.96 -7.59
CA LEU A 86 3.40 -18.54 -7.48
C LEU A 86 3.93 -17.79 -8.71
N SER A 87 3.68 -18.31 -9.91
CA SER A 87 4.15 -17.67 -11.16
C SER A 87 3.48 -16.32 -11.40
N VAL A 88 2.18 -16.22 -11.14
CA VAL A 88 1.41 -14.97 -11.29
C VAL A 88 1.85 -13.94 -10.24
N ALA A 89 2.06 -14.38 -9.01
CA ALA A 89 2.53 -13.54 -7.91
C ALA A 89 3.92 -12.97 -8.18
N HIS A 90 4.84 -13.80 -8.68
CA HIS A 90 6.19 -13.35 -9.05
C HIS A 90 6.14 -12.25 -10.12
N ALA A 91 5.43 -12.51 -11.23
CA ALA A 91 5.29 -11.54 -12.32
C ALA A 91 4.58 -10.25 -11.88
N ALA A 92 3.68 -10.33 -10.90
CA ALA A 92 2.98 -9.17 -10.39
C ALA A 92 3.85 -8.32 -9.43
N LEU A 93 4.72 -8.96 -8.64
CA LEU A 93 5.70 -8.30 -7.76
C LEU A 93 6.79 -7.55 -8.53
N GLU A 94 7.20 -8.05 -9.68
CA GLU A 94 8.12 -7.33 -10.59
C GLU A 94 7.47 -6.07 -11.21
N GLY A 95 6.13 -5.97 -11.13
CA GLY A 95 5.37 -4.84 -11.64
C GLY A 95 4.87 -3.90 -10.54
N ASP A 96 3.56 -3.86 -10.38
CA ASP A 96 2.81 -2.85 -9.64
C ASP A 96 2.36 -3.30 -8.24
N VAL A 97 2.63 -4.55 -7.86
CA VAL A 97 2.27 -5.07 -6.53
C VAL A 97 3.29 -4.59 -5.50
N PHE A 98 2.79 -4.15 -4.35
CA PHE A 98 3.59 -3.67 -3.24
C PHE A 98 4.12 -4.83 -2.39
N ASP A 99 3.24 -5.77 -2.02
CA ASP A 99 3.59 -6.94 -1.20
C ASP A 99 2.54 -8.06 -1.38
N LEU A 100 2.75 -9.21 -0.73
CA LEU A 100 1.88 -10.37 -0.75
C LEU A 100 1.37 -10.73 0.65
N ILE A 101 0.24 -11.42 0.70
CA ILE A 101 -0.30 -12.09 1.87
C ILE A 101 -0.47 -13.57 1.53
N ALA A 102 0.36 -14.43 2.13
CA ALA A 102 0.31 -15.87 1.89
C ALA A 102 -0.87 -16.55 2.60
N LYS A 103 -1.46 -17.53 1.94
CA LYS A 103 -2.43 -18.48 2.51
C LYS A 103 -1.71 -19.75 2.97
N PRO A 104 -2.05 -20.32 4.15
CA PRO A 104 -3.04 -19.83 5.12
C PRO A 104 -2.57 -18.55 5.84
N PHE A 105 -3.53 -17.71 6.22
CA PHE A 105 -3.23 -16.40 6.81
C PHE A 105 -2.61 -16.52 8.19
N MET A 106 -1.42 -15.94 8.36
CA MET A 106 -0.78 -15.76 9.65
C MET A 106 -1.13 -14.37 10.19
N PRO A 107 -1.85 -14.24 11.32
CA PRO A 107 -2.36 -12.95 11.83
C PRO A 107 -1.30 -11.86 11.92
N HIS A 108 -0.12 -12.20 12.46
CA HIS A 108 0.99 -11.26 12.60
C HIS A 108 1.48 -10.73 11.26
N GLU A 109 1.70 -11.63 10.30
CA GLU A 109 2.22 -11.29 8.98
C GLU A 109 1.22 -10.44 8.20
N VAL A 110 -0.05 -10.85 8.15
CA VAL A 110 -1.12 -10.10 7.48
C VAL A 110 -1.23 -8.69 8.07
N THR A 111 -1.22 -8.58 9.40
CA THR A 111 -1.30 -7.29 10.10
C THR A 111 -0.12 -6.39 9.75
N GLN A 112 1.10 -6.93 9.76
CA GLN A 112 2.30 -6.16 9.41
C GLN A 112 2.29 -5.71 7.96
N THR A 113 1.98 -6.61 7.03
CA THR A 113 1.91 -6.30 5.60
C THR A 113 0.90 -5.19 5.32
N VAL A 114 -0.30 -5.27 5.90
CA VAL A 114 -1.34 -4.24 5.70
C VAL A 114 -0.97 -2.92 6.37
N ARG A 115 -0.40 -2.94 7.59
CA ARG A 115 0.08 -1.70 8.25
C ARG A 115 1.17 -1.02 7.42
N LEU A 116 2.09 -1.80 6.85
CA LEU A 116 3.15 -1.25 6.00
C LEU A 116 2.58 -0.60 4.73
N ALA A 117 1.60 -1.23 4.09
CA ALA A 117 0.89 -0.66 2.94
C ALA A 117 0.13 0.63 3.30
N LEU A 118 -0.60 0.65 4.42
CA LEU A 118 -1.30 1.84 4.90
C LEU A 118 -0.33 3.00 5.18
N TRP A 119 0.80 2.70 5.84
CA TRP A 119 1.85 3.67 6.09
C TRP A 119 2.42 4.23 4.78
N GLN A 120 2.72 3.37 3.80
CA GLN A 120 3.25 3.78 2.49
C GLN A 120 2.29 4.74 1.78
N ASN A 121 0.98 4.42 1.78
CA ASN A 121 -0.03 5.30 1.20
C ASN A 121 -0.09 6.66 1.91
N GLN A 122 -0.07 6.67 3.25
CA GLN A 122 -0.09 7.91 4.02
C GLN A 122 1.13 8.78 3.68
N TRP A 123 2.31 8.18 3.57
CA TRP A 123 3.54 8.85 3.17
C TRP A 123 3.43 9.46 1.76
N LEU A 124 3.00 8.68 0.78
CA LEU A 124 2.82 9.14 -0.60
C LEU A 124 1.78 10.28 -0.69
N ARG A 125 0.69 10.21 0.07
CA ARG A 125 -0.32 11.28 0.12
C ARG A 125 0.21 12.56 0.73
N LEU A 126 1.03 12.48 1.78
CA LEU A 126 1.68 13.65 2.35
C LEU A 126 2.64 14.29 1.35
N LEU A 127 3.47 13.48 0.67
CA LEU A 127 4.37 13.96 -0.39
C LEU A 127 3.60 14.71 -1.50
N ALA A 128 2.54 14.09 -2.01
CA ALA A 128 1.69 14.70 -3.03
C ALA A 128 0.97 15.96 -2.54
N SER A 129 0.67 16.07 -1.24
CA SER A 129 0.03 17.25 -0.65
C SER A 129 1.02 18.40 -0.48
N LYS A 130 2.24 18.11 -0.01
CA LYS A 130 3.33 19.09 0.02
C LYS A 130 3.66 19.62 -1.38
N GLN A 131 3.78 18.75 -2.38
CA GLN A 131 4.04 19.15 -3.76
C GLN A 131 2.93 20.07 -4.30
N ARG A 132 1.66 19.75 -4.04
CA ARG A 132 0.52 20.61 -4.42
C ARG A 132 0.55 21.96 -3.71
N ALA A 133 0.81 21.98 -2.41
CA ALA A 133 0.92 23.22 -1.64
C ALA A 133 2.04 24.13 -2.18
N VAL A 134 3.22 23.55 -2.46
CA VAL A 134 4.35 24.27 -3.07
C VAL A 134 3.99 24.83 -4.44
N ALA A 135 3.32 24.05 -5.29
CA ALA A 135 2.91 24.51 -6.62
C ALA A 135 1.88 25.66 -6.54
N GLN A 136 0.88 25.54 -5.66
CA GLN A 136 -0.13 26.58 -5.43
C GLN A 136 0.51 27.87 -4.92
N PHE A 137 1.50 27.76 -4.03
CA PHE A 137 2.22 28.94 -3.54
C PHE A 137 3.05 29.61 -4.62
N ARG A 138 3.80 28.85 -5.43
CA ARG A 138 4.53 29.44 -6.57
C ARG A 138 3.60 30.23 -7.47
N GLN A 139 2.45 29.64 -7.81
CA GLN A 139 1.42 30.31 -8.59
C GLN A 139 0.87 31.57 -7.88
N HIS A 140 0.67 31.52 -6.57
CA HIS A 140 0.22 32.68 -5.80
C HIS A 140 1.26 33.81 -5.77
N MET A 141 2.53 33.49 -5.56
CA MET A 141 3.62 34.47 -5.54
C MET A 141 3.85 35.11 -6.91
N GLU A 142 3.69 34.35 -7.99
CA GLU A 142 3.69 34.89 -9.36
C GLU A 142 2.52 35.87 -9.59
N ALA A 143 1.34 35.57 -9.05
CA ALA A 143 0.16 36.42 -9.16
C ALA A 143 0.17 37.64 -8.22
N PHE A 144 0.82 37.54 -7.06
CA PHE A 144 0.81 38.57 -6.00
C PHE A 144 2.21 38.78 -5.37
N PRO A 145 3.17 39.36 -6.12
CA PRO A 145 4.58 39.45 -5.70
C PRO A 145 4.86 40.37 -4.48
N HIS A 146 3.85 41.09 -3.98
CA HIS A 146 3.96 41.97 -2.81
C HIS A 146 2.97 41.60 -1.69
N GLY A 147 2.36 40.41 -1.76
CA GLY A 147 1.39 39.94 -0.78
C GLY A 147 2.02 39.51 0.54
N LYS A 148 1.28 39.65 1.66
CA LYS A 148 1.70 39.19 3.00
C LYS A 148 1.62 37.66 3.20
N ALA A 149 1.32 36.90 2.14
CA ALA A 149 1.05 35.46 2.20
C ALA A 149 2.28 34.59 2.52
N GLU A 150 3.50 35.14 2.40
CA GLU A 150 4.74 34.41 2.68
C GLU A 150 4.79 33.85 4.12
N GLY A 151 4.29 34.60 5.11
CA GLY A 151 4.35 34.20 6.51
C GLY A 151 3.41 33.05 6.88
N GLU A 152 2.20 33.02 6.34
CA GLU A 152 1.24 31.92 6.55
C GLU A 152 1.69 30.66 5.82
N PHE A 153 2.19 30.81 4.60
CA PHE A 153 2.70 29.69 3.82
C PHE A 153 3.96 29.05 4.42
N ALA A 154 4.88 29.86 4.97
CA ALA A 154 6.05 29.34 5.68
C ALA A 154 5.64 28.46 6.87
N ARG A 155 4.55 28.81 7.57
CA ARG A 155 4.01 27.99 8.67
C ARG A 155 3.40 26.68 8.19
N ASP A 156 2.71 26.69 7.05
CA ASP A 156 2.13 25.47 6.46
C ASP A 156 3.21 24.52 5.95
N LEU A 157 4.25 25.04 5.28
CA LEU A 157 5.42 24.22 4.89
C LEU A 157 6.15 23.63 6.09
N ASP A 158 6.36 24.43 7.12
CA ASP A 158 7.00 23.99 8.36
C ASP A 158 6.14 22.93 9.10
N ALA A 159 4.81 23.01 9.00
CA ALA A 159 3.93 21.94 9.48
C ALA A 159 4.07 20.64 8.67
N PHE A 160 4.19 20.73 7.35
CA PHE A 160 4.51 19.56 6.52
C PHE A 160 5.86 18.96 6.89
N ASP A 161 6.90 19.78 7.02
CA ASP A 161 8.26 19.32 7.34
C ASP A 161 8.32 18.65 8.72
N ARG A 162 7.62 19.18 9.73
CA ARG A 162 7.45 18.49 11.02
C ARG A 162 6.74 17.15 10.89
N ALA A 163 5.66 17.08 10.11
CA ALA A 163 4.94 15.82 9.90
C ALA A 163 5.82 14.76 9.21
N PHE A 164 6.62 15.19 8.23
CA PHE A 164 7.61 14.32 7.59
C PHE A 164 8.67 13.87 8.57
N GLN A 165 9.27 14.78 9.34
CA GLN A 165 10.27 14.43 10.34
C GLN A 165 9.75 13.41 11.35
N ALA A 166 8.53 13.61 11.87
CA ALA A 166 7.89 12.67 12.80
C ALA A 166 7.75 11.26 12.19
N MET A 167 7.24 11.18 10.96
CA MET A 167 7.11 9.89 10.26
C MET A 167 8.47 9.28 9.87
N GLN A 168 9.50 10.08 9.58
CA GLN A 168 10.86 9.59 9.35
C GLN A 168 11.45 9.00 10.63
N SER A 169 11.30 9.67 11.77
CA SER A 169 11.83 9.18 13.05
C SER A 169 11.24 7.82 13.41
N ASP A 170 9.93 7.64 13.22
CA ASP A 170 9.26 6.36 13.47
C ASP A 170 9.80 5.25 12.55
N MET A 171 10.16 5.59 11.30
CA MET A 171 10.72 4.63 10.35
C MET A 171 12.21 4.35 10.51
N ARG A 172 13.02 5.35 10.90
CA ARG A 172 14.44 5.14 11.19
C ARG A 172 14.62 4.13 12.33
N LEU A 173 13.71 4.16 13.33
CA LEU A 173 13.64 3.16 14.39
C LEU A 173 13.38 1.73 13.88
N LEU A 174 12.73 1.58 12.71
CA LEU A 174 12.35 0.28 12.14
C LEU A 174 13.33 -0.21 11.05
N VAL A 175 14.01 0.69 10.34
CA VAL A 175 14.79 0.35 9.13
C VAL A 175 16.29 0.16 9.39
N SER A 176 16.80 0.48 10.59
CA SER A 176 18.21 0.28 11.01
C SER A 176 19.23 0.78 9.97
N ASN A 177 18.99 1.97 9.39
CA ASN A 177 19.90 2.58 8.43
C ASN A 177 20.20 4.03 8.84
N GLU A 178 21.48 4.34 9.01
CA GLU A 178 21.98 5.63 9.48
C GLU A 178 22.06 6.71 8.40
N ASN A 179 21.70 6.40 7.14
CA ASN A 179 21.85 7.35 6.06
C ASN A 179 20.65 8.30 5.98
N GLU A 180 20.93 9.61 6.10
CA GLU A 180 20.03 10.69 5.69
C GLU A 180 19.75 10.56 4.19
N ARG A 181 18.62 9.93 3.85
CA ARG A 181 18.10 9.89 2.49
C ARG A 181 16.87 10.78 2.36
N ASP A 182 16.62 11.28 1.15
CA ASP A 182 15.48 12.13 0.86
C ASP A 182 14.15 11.43 1.15
N LEU A 183 13.10 12.22 1.39
CA LEU A 183 11.77 11.71 1.74
C LEU A 183 11.19 10.76 0.68
N PHE A 184 11.49 11.02 -0.59
CA PHE A 184 11.09 10.16 -1.70
C PHE A 184 11.86 8.83 -1.68
N ASP A 185 13.16 8.88 -1.37
CA ASP A 185 14.02 7.70 -1.30
C ASP A 185 13.57 6.73 -0.20
N ILE A 186 12.99 7.22 0.89
CA ILE A 186 12.44 6.37 1.96
C ILE A 186 11.24 5.57 1.45
N ALA A 187 10.28 6.20 0.78
CA ALA A 187 9.12 5.48 0.22
C ALA A 187 9.54 4.45 -0.82
N VAL A 188 10.47 4.79 -1.71
CA VAL A 188 11.00 3.87 -2.71
C VAL A 188 11.74 2.71 -2.03
N LEU A 189 12.55 2.98 -1.00
CA LEU A 189 13.27 1.95 -0.27
C LEU A 189 12.33 1.00 0.50
N VAL A 190 11.28 1.54 1.11
CA VAL A 190 10.26 0.72 1.80
C VAL A 190 9.55 -0.19 0.81
N GLU A 191 9.14 0.34 -0.35
CA GLU A 191 8.51 -0.45 -1.42
C GLU A 191 9.46 -1.53 -1.95
N GLN A 192 10.72 -1.21 -2.22
CA GLN A 192 11.72 -2.18 -2.66
C GLN A 192 11.96 -3.27 -1.60
N ARG A 193 12.07 -2.90 -0.33
CA ARG A 193 12.28 -3.85 0.77
C ARG A 193 11.05 -4.74 0.98
N ALA A 194 9.84 -4.18 0.91
CA ALA A 194 8.59 -4.92 0.97
C ALA A 194 8.52 -5.96 -0.16
N ARG A 195 8.77 -5.55 -1.41
CA ARG A 195 8.83 -6.47 -2.56
C ARG A 195 9.87 -7.56 -2.41
N GLN A 196 11.08 -7.23 -1.94
CA GLN A 196 12.12 -8.23 -1.72
C GLN A 196 11.69 -9.26 -0.66
N GLN A 197 11.15 -8.80 0.46
CA GLN A 197 10.61 -9.70 1.50
C GLN A 197 9.44 -10.53 0.98
N ALA A 198 8.62 -9.98 0.10
CA ALA A 198 7.55 -10.69 -0.59
C ALA A 198 8.09 -11.82 -1.47
N LEU A 199 9.13 -11.54 -2.27
CA LEU A 199 9.81 -12.52 -3.11
C LEU A 199 10.44 -13.64 -2.26
N ASP A 200 11.11 -13.29 -1.17
CA ASP A 200 11.72 -14.25 -0.25
C ASP A 200 10.66 -15.19 0.35
N ARG A 201 9.48 -14.65 0.72
CA ARG A 201 8.34 -15.45 1.18
C ARG A 201 7.78 -16.36 0.08
N LEU A 202 7.69 -15.86 -1.13
CA LEU A 202 7.23 -16.62 -2.30
C LEU A 202 8.17 -17.80 -2.60
N LEU A 203 9.49 -17.59 -2.52
CA LEU A 203 10.49 -18.63 -2.68
C LEU A 203 10.38 -19.71 -1.60
N ARG A 204 10.17 -19.31 -0.34
CA ARG A 204 9.92 -20.27 0.76
C ARG A 204 8.70 -21.14 0.48
N LEU A 205 7.60 -20.54 0.01
CA LEU A 205 6.39 -21.30 -0.37
C LEU A 205 6.67 -22.32 -1.49
N ASN A 206 7.55 -21.99 -2.43
CA ASN A 206 7.97 -22.92 -3.49
C ASN A 206 8.82 -24.07 -2.94
N LEU A 207 9.76 -23.81 -2.04
CA LEU A 207 10.60 -24.86 -1.43
C LEU A 207 9.80 -25.86 -0.58
N TYR A 208 8.71 -25.42 0.06
CA TYR A 208 7.77 -26.32 0.76
C TYR A 208 7.01 -27.25 -0.20
N LYS A 209 6.82 -26.87 -1.47
CA LYS A 209 6.19 -27.72 -2.47
C LYS A 209 7.11 -28.86 -2.88
N ASP A 210 8.39 -28.55 -3.09
CA ASP A 210 9.39 -29.53 -3.59
C ASP A 210 9.76 -30.58 -2.54
N SER A 211 9.69 -30.24 -1.25
CA SER A 211 9.90 -31.20 -0.15
C SER A 211 8.73 -32.18 0.00
N LEU A 212 7.49 -31.72 -0.16
CA LEU A 212 6.30 -32.58 -0.10
C LEU A 212 6.18 -33.53 -1.31
N THR A 213 6.69 -33.14 -2.48
CA THR A 213 6.71 -34.03 -3.65
C THR A 213 7.81 -35.09 -3.57
N GLN A 214 8.91 -34.82 -2.87
CA GLN A 214 9.99 -35.79 -2.65
C GLN A 214 9.63 -36.85 -1.59
N GLU A 215 8.82 -36.53 -0.59
CA GLU A 215 8.34 -37.51 0.42
C GLU A 215 7.21 -38.41 -0.09
N ALA A 216 6.57 -38.05 -1.21
CA ALA A 216 5.48 -38.81 -1.82
C ALA A 216 5.92 -39.72 -2.99
N SER A 217 7.22 -39.80 -3.27
CA SER A 217 7.84 -40.65 -4.31
C SER A 217 8.65 -41.79 -3.69
#